data_AF-A0A9E2IEI4-F1
#
_entry.id   AF-A0A9E2IEI4-F1
#
_cell.length_a   1.000
_cell.length_b   1.000
_cell.length_c   1.000
_cell.angle_alpha   90.00
_cell.angle_beta   90.00
_cell.angle_gamma   90.00
#
_symmetry.space_group_name_H-M   'P 1'
#
loop_
_entity.id
_entity.type
_entity.pdbx_description
1 polymer ?
#
loop_
_entity_poly.entity_id
_entity_poly.type
_entity_poly.pdbx_seq_one_letter_code
_entity_poly.pdbx_strand_id
1 'polypeptide(L)' 'GIVTISEYDFDVDGEKNVVYEITTESEFENVDSLGNIQEGSEVSIEYVVKDGKNKIVSIYLYEEEE' A
#
# COMPACT_ATOMS: atom_id res chain seq x y z
N GLY A 1 3.63 11.27 2.90
CA GLY A 1 2.24 11.32 2.38
C GLY A 1 1.38 10.33 3.15
N ILE A 2 0.07 10.31 2.94
CA ILE A 2 -0.81 9.24 3.43
C ILE A 2 -1.49 8.57 2.24
N VAL A 3 -1.64 7.24 2.30
CA VAL A 3 -2.42 6.46 1.34
C VAL A 3 -3.40 5.59 2.12
N THR A 4 -4.56 5.33 1.53
CA THR A 4 -5.58 4.45 2.08
C THR A 4 -5.78 3.29 1.13
N ILE A 5 -5.76 2.07 1.67
CA ILE A 5 -5.73 0.85 0.89
C ILE A 5 -6.80 -0.08 1.44
N SER A 6 -7.59 -0.65 0.53
CA SER A 6 -8.58 -1.66 0.86
C SER A 6 -7.87 -3.00 1.02
N GLU A 7 -7.97 -3.60 2.19
CA GLU A 7 -7.40 -4.91 2.49
C GLU A 7 -8.47 -5.83 3.06
N TYR A 8 -8.36 -7.12 2.76
CA TYR A 8 -9.24 -8.12 3.34
C TYR A 8 -8.88 -8.37 4.81
N ASP A 9 -9.87 -8.24 5.69
CA ASP A 9 -9.75 -8.54 7.12
C ASP A 9 -10.55 -9.80 7.47
N PHE A 10 -9.84 -10.84 7.90
CA PHE A 10 -10.41 -12.13 8.26
C PHE A 10 -11.22 -12.11 9.57
N ASP A 11 -11.00 -11.13 10.45
CA ASP A 11 -11.74 -11.03 11.72
C ASP A 11 -13.16 -10.51 11.49
N VAL A 12 -13.36 -9.64 10.49
CA VAL A 12 -14.66 -9.05 10.15
C VAL A 12 -15.28 -9.59 8.87
N ASP A 13 -14.60 -10.54 8.21
CA ASP A 13 -15.01 -11.18 6.96
C ASP A 13 -15.40 -10.15 5.88
N GLY A 14 -14.48 -9.21 5.61
CA GLY A 14 -14.73 -8.14 4.64
C GLY A 14 -13.55 -7.21 4.43
N GLU A 15 -13.75 -6.24 3.53
CA GLU A 15 -12.74 -5.23 3.24
C GLU A 15 -12.70 -4.13 4.30
N LYS A 16 -11.49 -3.72 4.67
CA LYS A 16 -11.24 -2.54 5.51
C LYS A 16 -10.28 -1.59 4.83
N ASN A 17 -10.47 -0.31 5.11
CA ASN A 17 -9.54 0.73 4.72
C ASN A 17 -8.43 0.87 5.76
N VAL A 18 -7.20 0.57 5.35
CA VAL A 18 -6.00 0.74 6.17
C VAL A 18 -5.24 1.97 5.72
N VAL A 19 -4.84 2.83 6.66
CA VAL A 19 -4.09 4.05 6.39
C VAL A 19 -2.61 3.80 6.59
N TYR A 20 -1.83 4.12 5.57
CA TYR A 20 -0.40 4.00 5.55
C TYR A 20 0.29 5.36 5.40
N GLU A 21 1.38 5.56 6.13
CA GLU A 21 2.24 6.73 6.03
C GLU A 21 3.40 6.42 5.06
N ILE A 22 3.53 7.27 4.06
CA ILE A 22 4.61 7.21 3.08
C ILE A 22 5.70 8.16 3.54
N THR A 23 6.89 7.61 3.75
CA THR A 23 8.06 8.36 4.21
C THR A 23 9.04 8.53 3.05
N THR A 24 10.09 9.33 3.26
CA THR A 24 11.20 9.44 2.30
C THR A 24 12.07 8.19 2.23
N GLU A 25 11.86 7.24 3.16
CA GLU A 25 12.55 5.95 3.20
C GLU A 25 11.76 4.86 2.46
N SER A 26 10.53 5.15 2.00
CA SER A 26 9.72 4.20 1.24
C SER A 26 10.29 3.97 -0.15
N GLU A 27 10.47 2.72 -0.54
CA GLU A 27 10.88 2.28 -1.86
C GLU A 27 9.65 1.94 -2.72
N PHE A 28 9.76 2.15 -4.03
CA PHE A 28 8.70 1.87 -4.99
C PHE A 28 9.25 0.90 -6.04
N GLU A 29 8.65 -0.27 -6.15
CA GLU A 29 9.02 -1.32 -7.09
C GLU A 29 7.96 -1.42 -8.19
N ASN A 30 8.39 -1.42 -9.46
CA ASN A 30 7.52 -1.34 -10.65
C ASN A 30 6.61 -0.11 -10.71
N VAL A 31 6.95 0.96 -9.96
CA VAL A 31 6.20 2.21 -9.92
C VAL A 31 7.17 3.38 -9.79
N ASP A 32 7.24 4.26 -10.79
CA ASP A 32 8.10 5.47 -10.70
C ASP A 32 7.61 6.47 -9.64
N SER A 33 6.30 6.49 -9.37
CA SER A 33 5.68 7.31 -8.33
C SER A 33 4.27 6.84 -8.01
N LEU A 34 3.76 7.16 -6.80
CA LEU A 34 2.36 6.92 -6.42
C LEU A 34 1.33 7.42 -7.44
N GLY A 35 1.66 8.47 -8.20
CA GLY A 35 0.75 9.00 -9.21
C GLY A 35 0.46 8.03 -10.37
N ASN A 36 1.28 6.98 -10.50
CA ASN A 36 1.09 5.93 -11.50
C ASN A 36 0.18 4.80 -10.99
N ILE A 37 -0.09 4.73 -9.68
CA ILE A 37 -1.02 3.76 -9.10
C ILE A 37 -2.43 4.35 -9.22
N GLN A 38 -3.30 3.64 -9.94
CA GLN A 38 -4.69 4.06 -10.14
C GLN A 38 -5.60 3.42 -9.09
N GLU A 39 -6.75 4.05 -8.83
CA GLU A 39 -7.77 3.41 -8.00
C GLU A 39 -8.21 2.09 -8.67
N GLY A 40 -8.22 1.01 -7.89
CA GLY A 40 -8.50 -0.34 -8.37
C GLY A 40 -7.28 -1.14 -8.79
N SER A 41 -6.08 -0.56 -8.83
CA SER A 41 -4.84 -1.32 -9.01
C SER A 41 -4.58 -2.24 -7.82
N GLU A 42 -4.16 -3.48 -8.09
CA GLU A 42 -3.69 -4.41 -7.07
C GLU A 42 -2.24 -4.10 -6.71
N VAL A 43 -1.96 -3.98 -5.41
CA VAL A 43 -0.62 -3.67 -4.90
C VAL A 43 -0.25 -4.61 -3.75
N SER A 44 1.04 -4.92 -3.63
CA SER A 44 1.62 -5.54 -2.44
C SER A 44 2.39 -4.48 -1.66
N ILE A 45 2.24 -4.48 -0.34
CA ILE A 45 2.90 -3.50 0.52
C ILE A 45 3.65 -4.19 1.63
N GLU A 46 4.92 -3.82 1.74
CA GLU A 46 5.72 -4.08 2.93
C GLU A 46 5.71 -2.82 3.80
N TYR A 47 5.37 -2.98 5.08
CA TYR A 47 5.31 -1.87 6.03
C TYR A 47 5.84 -2.27 7.40
N VAL A 48 6.23 -1.27 8.18
CA VAL A 48 6.60 -1.42 9.59
C VAL A 48 5.71 -0.57 10.47
N VAL A 49 5.36 -1.08 11.65
CA VAL A 49 4.65 -0.30 12.65
C VAL A 49 5.67 0.49 13.46
N LYS A 50 5.67 1.82 13.32
CA LYS A 50 6.47 2.75 14.14
C LYS A 50 5.58 3.85 14.68
N ASP A 51 5.70 4.15 15.97
CA ASP A 51 4.91 5.18 16.65
C ASP A 51 3.39 4.95 16.55
N GLY A 52 2.96 3.68 16.47
CA GLY A 52 1.55 3.31 16.30
C GLY A 52 0.98 3.56 14.90
N LYS A 53 1.84 3.85 13.91
CA LYS A 53 1.46 4.07 12.51
C LYS A 53 2.09 3.02 11.61
N ASN A 54 1.35 2.61 10.57
CA ASN A 54 1.89 1.77 9.51
C ASN A 54 2.71 2.64 8.55
N LYS A 55 4.03 2.49 8.54
CA LYS A 55 4.94 3.22 7.66
C LYS A 55 5.40 2.29 6.54
N ILE A 56 5.17 2.69 5.29
CA ILE A 56 5.52 1.89 4.12
C ILE A 56 7.05 1.79 3.99
N VAL A 57 7.53 0.56 3.80
CA VAL A 57 8.90 0.25 3.41
C VAL A 57 8.98 0.05 1.91
N SER A 58 8.08 -0.74 1.32
CA SER A 58 8.04 -1.00 -0.11
C SER A 58 6.60 -1.08 -0.63
N ILE A 59 6.37 -0.60 -1.85
CA ILE A 59 5.13 -0.80 -2.62
C ILE A 59 5.49 -1.47 -3.94
N TYR A 60 4.81 -2.58 -4.24
CA TYR A 60 4.91 -3.29 -5.51
C TYR A 60 3.56 -3.25 -6.22
N LEU A 61 3.55 -2.78 -7.47
CA LEU A 61 2.35 -2.83 -8.32
C LEU A 61 2.32 -4.15 -9.09
N TYR A 62 1.21 -4.89 -8.97
CA TYR A 62 0.98 -6.04 -9.83
C TYR A 62 0.55 -5.54 -11.21
N GLU A 63 1.35 -5.83 -12.23
CA GLU A 63 0.92 -5.71 -13.61
C GLU A 63 0.12 -6.98 -13.96
N GLU A 64 -1.14 -6.84 -14.34
CA GLU A 64 -1.83 -7.94 -15.03
C GLU A 64 -1.11 -8.15 -16.37
N GLU A 65 -0.46 -9.30 -16.55
CA GLU A 65 -0.02 -9.73 -17.88
C GLU A 65 -1.28 -10.04 -18.72
N GLU A 66 -1.61 -9.15 -19.66
CA GLU A 66 -2.65 -9.37 -20.69
C GLU A 66 -2.31 -10.54 -21.65
#